data_AF-A0A0N0LIL9-F1
#
_entry.id   AF-A0A0N0LIL9-F1
#
_cell.length_a   1.000
_cell.length_b   1.000
_cell.length_c   1.000
_cell.angle_alpha   90.00
_cell.angle_beta   90.00
_cell.angle_gamma   90.00
#
_symmetry.space_group_name_H-M   'P 1'
#
loop_
_entity.id
_entity.type
_entity.pdbx_description
1 polymer ?
#
loop_
_entity_poly.entity_id
_entity_poly.type
_entity_poly.pdbx_seq_one_letter_code
_entity_poly.pdbx_strand_id
1 'polypeptide(L)'
;MYIFKNVLPYHIVKTFLVIIPCMILYGIVYYFLFKGMFRLSFVMFFTLLYFGTCYLILKAISVQVKIWFDENNIYVQKGNQQPEKYSKSDILGFYSYDYETKALPLQSSKIYFNFCLKNKGNIYLNDVEYKNKYEENKGEELKKFLKSAQKELHFSKIRKRNFQNIYWYSNHN
;
A
#
# COMPACT_ATOMS: atom_id res chain seq x y z
N MET A 1 -13.06 -14.05 5.15
CA MET A 1 -12.52 -12.78 5.70
C MET A 1 -11.00 -12.78 5.54
N TYR A 2 -10.44 -11.68 5.07
CA TYR A 2 -9.01 -11.48 4.84
C TYR A 2 -8.48 -10.42 5.80
N ILE A 3 -7.26 -10.61 6.30
CA ILE A 3 -6.64 -9.72 7.27
C ILE A 3 -5.28 -9.29 6.75
N PHE A 4 -5.10 -8.00 6.58
CA PHE A 4 -3.84 -7.39 6.17
C PHE A 4 -3.27 -6.60 7.34
N LYS A 5 -2.01 -6.85 7.70
CA LYS A 5 -1.29 -6.12 8.75
C LYS A 5 -0.37 -5.08 8.12
N ASN A 6 -0.08 -4.02 8.87
CA ASN A 6 0.86 -2.96 8.47
C ASN A 6 0.48 -2.31 7.12
N VAL A 7 -0.78 -1.91 7.00
CA VAL A 7 -1.34 -1.29 5.79
C VAL A 7 -1.49 0.21 5.97
N LEU A 8 -1.13 0.97 4.95
CA LEU A 8 -1.48 2.38 4.78
C LEU A 8 -2.78 2.47 3.97
N PRO A 9 -3.92 2.80 4.61
CA PRO A 9 -5.24 2.77 3.97
C PRO A 9 -5.52 4.05 3.16
N TYR A 10 -4.50 4.60 2.50
CA TYR A 10 -4.56 5.85 1.75
C TYR A 10 -3.60 5.83 0.57
N HIS A 11 -3.80 6.74 -0.38
CA HIS A 11 -2.94 6.86 -1.55
C HIS A 11 -1.48 7.10 -1.14
N ILE A 12 -0.54 6.41 -1.80
CA ILE A 12 0.90 6.52 -1.52
C ILE A 12 1.43 7.96 -1.53
N VAL A 13 0.84 8.90 -2.29
CA VAL A 13 1.23 10.32 -2.31
C VAL A 13 1.04 10.97 -0.94
N LYS A 14 0.11 10.51 -0.11
CA LYS A 14 -0.06 11.05 1.24
C LYS A 14 1.13 10.73 2.17
N THR A 15 2.00 9.77 1.82
CA THR A 15 3.24 9.57 2.60
C THR A 15 4.19 10.76 2.50
N PHE A 16 4.10 11.58 1.44
CA PHE A 16 4.88 12.82 1.33
C PHE A 16 4.57 13.83 2.44
N LEU A 17 3.38 13.77 3.03
CA LEU A 17 3.03 14.58 4.21
C LEU A 17 3.83 14.20 5.47
N VAL A 18 4.46 13.01 5.50
CA VAL A 18 5.39 12.60 6.55
C VAL A 18 6.82 12.88 6.11
N ILE A 19 7.17 12.47 4.88
CA ILE A 19 8.54 12.54 4.34
C ILE A 19 9.05 13.99 4.30
N ILE A 20 8.27 14.93 3.75
CA ILE A 20 8.72 16.32 3.55
C ILE A 20 8.95 17.04 4.89
N PRO A 21 8.00 17.03 5.86
CA PRO A 21 8.25 17.67 7.16
C PRO A 21 9.42 17.06 7.93
N CYS A 22 9.58 15.73 7.90
CA CYS A 22 10.73 15.06 8.50
C CYS A 22 12.04 15.56 7.87
N MET A 23 12.10 15.67 6.54
CA MET A 23 13.28 16.15 5.84
C MET A 23 13.65 17.59 6.26
N ILE A 24 12.66 18.48 6.32
CA ILE A 24 12.85 19.87 6.77
C ILE A 24 13.37 19.92 8.20
N LEU A 25 12.76 19.14 9.11
CA LEU A 25 13.15 19.07 10.51
C LEU A 25 14.60 18.60 10.67
N TYR A 26 14.99 17.50 10.03
CA TYR A 26 16.37 17.01 10.09
C TYR A 26 17.36 17.99 9.46
N GLY A 27 16.97 18.72 8.41
CA GLY A 27 17.76 19.79 7.81
C GLY A 27 18.00 20.96 8.78
N ILE A 28 16.97 21.43 9.47
CA ILE A 28 17.07 22.49 10.48
C ILE A 28 17.94 22.05 11.65
N VAL A 29 17.74 20.84 12.17
CA VAL A 29 18.54 20.29 13.29
C VAL A 29 20.01 20.17 12.88
N TYR A 30 20.30 19.68 11.68
CA TYR A 30 21.66 19.62 11.15
C TYR A 30 22.30 21.01 11.08
N TYR A 31 21.59 21.99 10.50
CA TYR A 31 22.07 23.36 10.37
C TYR A 31 22.35 24.00 11.73
N PHE A 32 21.47 23.80 12.71
CA PHE A 32 21.63 24.35 14.06
C PHE A 32 22.85 23.75 14.79
N LEU A 33 23.04 22.43 14.70
CA LEU A 33 24.14 21.74 15.40
C LEU A 33 25.51 22.01 14.78
N PHE A 34 25.59 22.10 13.44
CA PHE A 34 26.86 22.22 12.73
C PHE A 34 27.11 23.60 12.13
N LYS A 35 26.17 24.55 12.29
CA LYS A 35 26.25 25.94 11.79
C LYS A 35 26.66 26.04 10.31
N GLY A 36 26.19 25.09 9.49
CA GLY A 36 26.53 25.03 8.06
C GLY A 36 27.87 24.37 7.73
N MET A 37 28.64 23.88 8.70
CA MET A 37 29.82 23.05 8.41
C MET A 37 29.39 21.73 7.76
N PHE A 38 29.73 21.56 6.50
CA PHE A 38 29.45 20.35 5.76
C PHE A 38 30.49 19.27 6.10
N ARG A 39 30.03 18.15 6.67
CA ARG A 39 30.81 16.92 6.76
C ARG A 39 29.98 15.76 6.27
N LEU A 40 30.48 15.06 5.25
CA LEU A 40 29.76 13.96 4.62
C LEU A 40 29.32 12.88 5.63
N SER A 41 30.18 12.55 6.60
CA SER A 41 29.86 11.58 7.66
C SER A 41 28.64 11.97 8.49
N PHE A 42 28.51 13.26 8.85
CA PHE A 42 27.37 13.77 9.60
C PHE A 42 26.10 13.77 8.74
N VAL A 43 26.21 14.15 7.47
CA VAL A 43 25.08 14.11 6.54
C VAL A 43 24.56 12.69 6.35
N MET A 44 25.45 11.71 6.19
CA MET A 44 25.06 10.29 6.10
C MET A 44 24.34 9.81 7.35
N PHE A 45 24.87 10.14 8.55
CA PHE A 45 24.24 9.76 9.81
C PHE A 45 22.84 10.39 9.97
N PHE A 46 22.71 11.68 9.65
CA PHE A 46 21.40 12.37 9.71
C PHE A 46 20.42 11.81 8.69
N THR A 47 20.89 11.44 7.51
CA THR A 47 20.06 10.80 6.47
C THR A 47 19.55 9.45 6.95
N LEU A 48 20.38 8.65 7.62
CA LEU A 48 19.97 7.37 8.21
C LEU A 48 18.89 7.59 9.28
N LEU A 49 19.11 8.54 10.20
CA LEU A 49 18.12 8.87 11.23
C LEU A 49 16.81 9.36 10.63
N TYR A 50 16.89 10.20 9.60
CA TYR A 50 15.72 10.68 8.85
C TYR A 50 14.92 9.52 8.26
N PHE A 51 15.55 8.60 7.53
CA PHE A 51 14.86 7.44 6.97
C PHE A 51 14.29 6.53 8.05
N GLY A 52 15.02 6.32 9.14
CA GLY A 52 14.54 5.57 10.31
C GLY A 52 13.28 6.18 10.92
N THR A 53 13.29 7.49 11.15
CA THR A 53 12.13 8.21 11.71
C THR A 53 10.93 8.19 10.78
N CYS A 54 11.13 8.41 9.47
CA CYS A 54 10.06 8.27 8.47
C CYS A 54 9.44 6.87 8.52
N TYR A 55 10.26 5.82 8.55
CA TYR A 55 9.78 4.45 8.66
C TYR A 55 8.99 4.21 9.95
N LEU A 56 9.50 4.67 11.10
CA LEU A 56 8.82 4.52 12.38
C LEU A 56 7.46 5.24 12.41
N ILE A 57 7.37 6.45 11.87
CA ILE A 57 6.12 7.20 11.79
C ILE A 57 5.13 6.48 10.86
N LEU A 58 5.56 6.10 9.65
CA LEU A 58 4.72 5.36 8.70
C LEU A 58 4.23 4.03 9.28
N LYS A 59 5.06 3.36 10.08
CA LYS A 59 4.70 2.14 10.80
C LYS A 59 3.70 2.41 11.92
N ALA A 60 3.86 3.49 12.68
CA ALA A 60 2.97 3.86 13.77
C ALA A 60 1.56 4.24 13.28
N ILE A 61 1.44 4.89 12.13
CA ILE A 61 0.13 5.23 11.52
C ILE A 61 -0.47 4.10 10.69
N SER A 62 0.28 3.01 10.50
CA SER A 62 -0.24 1.84 9.80
C SER A 62 -1.29 1.12 10.63
N VAL A 63 -2.24 0.51 9.93
CA VAL A 63 -3.35 -0.19 10.57
C VAL A 63 -3.49 -1.59 10.04
N GLN A 64 -4.14 -2.43 10.84
CA GLN A 64 -4.67 -3.69 10.35
C GLN A 64 -5.93 -3.42 9.54
N VAL A 65 -6.02 -3.93 8.32
CA VAL A 65 -7.22 -3.84 7.49
C VAL A 65 -7.86 -5.21 7.35
N LYS A 66 -9.13 -5.33 7.72
CA LYS A 66 -9.94 -6.54 7.49
C LYS A 66 -10.88 -6.30 6.31
N ILE A 67 -10.94 -7.25 5.39
CA ILE A 67 -11.81 -7.19 4.22
C ILE A 67 -12.60 -8.49 4.09
N TRP A 68 -13.89 -8.36 3.85
CA TRP A 68 -14.75 -9.50 3.52
C TRP A 68 -15.83 -9.08 2.53
N PHE A 69 -16.42 -10.09 1.92
CA PHE A 69 -17.44 -9.96 0.89
C PHE A 69 -18.71 -10.63 1.42
N ASP A 70 -19.83 -9.96 1.24
CA ASP A 70 -21.17 -10.57 1.30
C ASP A 70 -21.70 -10.68 -0.14
N GLU A 71 -22.96 -11.09 -0.32
CA GLU A 71 -23.61 -11.20 -1.64
C GLU A 71 -23.43 -9.94 -2.49
N ASN A 72 -23.77 -8.77 -1.93
CA ASN A 72 -23.85 -7.51 -2.69
C ASN A 72 -22.79 -6.47 -2.29
N ASN A 73 -22.02 -6.70 -1.22
CA ASN A 73 -21.17 -5.66 -0.64
C ASN A 73 -19.75 -6.15 -0.32
N ILE A 74 -18.80 -5.22 -0.35
CA ILE A 74 -17.49 -5.35 0.29
C ILE A 74 -17.52 -4.54 1.58
N TYR A 75 -16.94 -5.11 2.64
CA TYR A 75 -16.70 -4.40 3.88
C TYR A 75 -15.22 -4.22 4.10
N VAL A 76 -14.84 -3.03 4.54
CA VAL A 76 -13.46 -2.68 4.85
C VAL A 76 -13.39 -2.10 6.25
N GLN A 77 -12.74 -2.81 7.16
CA GLN A 77 -12.51 -2.36 8.53
C GLN A 77 -11.05 -1.94 8.70
N LYS A 78 -10.82 -0.67 9.07
CA LYS A 78 -9.48 -0.10 9.30
C LYS A 78 -9.22 -0.02 10.81
N GLY A 79 -8.32 -0.85 11.32
CA GLY A 79 -8.05 -0.97 12.76
C GLY A 79 -9.30 -1.34 13.54
N ASN A 80 -9.58 -0.58 14.60
CA ASN A 80 -10.76 -0.76 15.47
C ASN A 80 -11.96 0.10 15.04
N GLN A 81 -11.91 0.75 13.87
CA GLN A 81 -13.02 1.54 13.36
C GLN A 81 -14.21 0.65 12.98
N GLN A 82 -15.39 1.25 12.85
CA GLN A 82 -16.55 0.53 12.32
C GLN A 82 -16.30 0.14 10.85
N PRO A 83 -16.81 -1.02 10.39
CA PRO A 83 -16.65 -1.45 9.01
C PRO A 83 -17.33 -0.49 8.03
N GLU A 84 -16.56 -0.01 7.06
CA GLU A 84 -17.10 0.76 5.95
C GLU A 84 -17.71 -0.19 4.91
N LYS A 85 -18.96 0.06 4.52
CA LYS A 85 -19.70 -0.75 3.56
C LYS A 85 -19.68 -0.13 2.16
N TYR A 86 -19.36 -0.96 1.17
CA TYR A 86 -19.28 -0.57 -0.24
C TYR A 86 -20.10 -1.53 -1.09
N SER A 87 -20.98 -1.02 -1.95
CA SER A 87 -21.69 -1.85 -2.92
C SER A 87 -20.72 -2.40 -3.95
N LYS A 88 -20.80 -3.70 -4.26
CA LYS A 88 -19.97 -4.30 -5.33
C LYS A 88 -20.21 -3.62 -6.68
N SER A 89 -21.46 -3.22 -6.94
CA SER A 89 -21.83 -2.51 -8.18
C SER A 89 -21.24 -1.10 -8.31
N ASP A 90 -20.74 -0.53 -7.20
CA ASP A 90 -20.05 0.77 -7.21
C ASP A 90 -18.56 0.66 -7.54
N ILE A 91 -18.01 -0.56 -7.54
CA ILE A 91 -16.60 -0.80 -7.82
C ILE A 91 -16.44 -0.89 -9.34
N LEU A 92 -15.64 0.00 -9.91
CA LEU A 92 -15.32 0.04 -11.34
C LEU A 92 -14.23 -0.98 -11.72
N GLY A 93 -13.37 -1.26 -10.76
CA GLY A 93 -12.23 -2.15 -10.91
C GLY A 93 -11.20 -1.85 -9.84
N PHE A 94 -10.08 -2.56 -9.88
CA PHE A 94 -8.98 -2.29 -8.98
C PHE A 94 -7.62 -2.51 -9.63
N TYR A 95 -6.62 -1.76 -9.16
CA TYR A 95 -5.23 -2.04 -9.47
C TYR A 95 -4.63 -2.95 -8.42
N SER A 96 -3.87 -3.96 -8.87
CA SER A 96 -3.11 -4.83 -7.98
C SER A 96 -1.88 -5.42 -8.67
N TYR A 97 -0.93 -5.94 -7.89
CA TYR A 97 0.13 -6.78 -8.44
C TYR A 97 -0.43 -8.11 -8.95
N ASP A 98 0.25 -8.71 -9.91
CA ASP A 98 -0.01 -10.09 -10.29
C ASP A 98 0.63 -11.06 -9.30
N TYR A 99 -0.09 -11.36 -8.23
CA TYR A 99 0.33 -12.32 -7.21
C TYR A 99 0.37 -13.79 -7.70
N GLU A 100 -0.08 -14.06 -8.93
CA GLU A 100 0.00 -15.39 -9.55
C GLU A 100 1.27 -15.60 -10.38
N THR A 101 2.07 -14.56 -10.58
CA THR A 101 3.26 -14.64 -11.43
C THR A 101 4.27 -15.66 -10.89
N LYS A 102 4.73 -16.55 -11.77
CA LYS A 102 5.83 -17.48 -11.49
C LYS A 102 7.20 -16.90 -11.85
N ALA A 103 7.23 -15.74 -12.50
CA ALA A 103 8.48 -15.08 -12.84
C ALA A 103 9.09 -14.47 -11.58
N LEU A 104 10.18 -15.07 -11.09
CA LEU A 104 10.93 -14.63 -9.90
C LEU A 104 11.16 -13.10 -9.81
N PRO A 105 11.60 -12.39 -10.86
CA PRO A 105 11.83 -10.93 -10.74
C PRO A 105 10.55 -10.11 -10.54
N LEU A 106 9.38 -10.70 -10.79
CA LEU A 106 8.08 -10.05 -10.67
C LEU A 106 7.30 -10.53 -9.44
N GLN A 107 7.79 -11.54 -8.71
CA GLN A 107 7.12 -11.99 -7.50
C GLN A 107 7.13 -10.90 -6.43
N SER A 108 5.97 -10.66 -5.84
CA SER A 108 5.79 -9.64 -4.82
C SER A 108 4.89 -10.17 -3.71
N SER A 109 5.33 -10.05 -2.47
CA SER A 109 4.51 -10.24 -1.27
C SER A 109 4.11 -8.89 -0.66
N LYS A 110 4.20 -7.79 -1.44
CA LYS A 110 3.81 -6.46 -1.01
C LYS A 110 2.33 -6.25 -1.24
N ILE A 111 1.63 -5.74 -0.23
CA ILE A 111 0.22 -5.37 -0.32
C ILE A 111 0.08 -4.15 -1.25
N TYR A 112 -0.66 -4.31 -2.34
CA TYR A 112 -1.06 -3.21 -3.21
C TYR A 112 -2.43 -3.51 -3.82
N PHE A 113 -3.44 -2.80 -3.32
CA PHE A 113 -4.78 -2.76 -3.90
C PHE A 113 -5.28 -1.33 -3.95
N ASN A 114 -5.82 -0.92 -5.08
CA ASN A 114 -6.49 0.37 -5.26
C ASN A 114 -7.83 0.11 -5.93
N PHE A 115 -8.90 -0.02 -5.14
CA PHE A 115 -10.26 -0.18 -5.66
C PHE A 115 -10.83 1.18 -6.05
N CYS A 116 -11.16 1.32 -7.33
CA CYS A 116 -11.77 2.53 -7.87
C CYS A 116 -13.29 2.44 -7.74
N LEU A 117 -13.90 3.45 -7.12
CA LEU A 117 -15.34 3.54 -6.91
C LEU A 117 -15.95 4.59 -7.83
N LYS A 118 -17.23 4.41 -8.22
CA LYS A 118 -17.96 5.36 -9.09
C LYS A 118 -18.06 6.76 -8.50
N ASN A 119 -18.57 6.87 -7.27
CA ASN A 119 -19.01 8.12 -6.66
C ASN A 119 -18.37 8.39 -5.28
N LYS A 120 -17.33 7.64 -4.93
CA LYS A 120 -16.60 7.76 -3.66
C LYS A 120 -15.09 7.77 -3.94
N GLY A 121 -14.31 8.26 -2.99
CA GLY A 121 -12.85 8.13 -3.05
C GLY A 121 -12.43 6.66 -3.06
N ASN A 122 -11.35 6.33 -3.76
CA ASN A 122 -10.86 4.96 -3.88
C ASN A 122 -10.48 4.33 -2.52
N ILE A 123 -10.56 3.00 -2.46
CA ILE A 123 -10.08 2.23 -1.32
C ILE A 123 -8.63 1.82 -1.61
N TYR A 124 -7.70 2.32 -0.81
CA TYR A 124 -6.28 2.02 -0.94
C TYR A 124 -5.84 1.04 0.13
N LEU A 125 -5.04 0.05 -0.25
CA LEU A 125 -4.28 -0.82 0.63
C LEU A 125 -2.84 -0.83 0.13
N ASN A 126 -1.95 -0.16 0.85
CA ASN A 126 -0.54 -0.12 0.53
C ASN A 126 0.27 -0.72 1.68
N ASP A 127 1.25 -1.56 1.36
CA ASP A 127 2.20 -2.07 2.34
C ASP A 127 3.04 -0.92 2.91
N VAL A 128 3.24 -0.93 4.22
CA VAL A 128 4.26 -0.07 4.87
C VAL A 128 5.63 -0.71 4.75
N GLU A 129 5.67 -2.04 4.81
CA GLU A 129 6.93 -2.76 4.94
C GLU A 129 7.54 -2.99 3.57
N TYR A 130 8.67 -2.33 3.35
CA TYR A 130 9.54 -2.66 2.24
C TYR A 130 10.47 -3.82 2.65
N LYS A 131 9.99 -5.05 2.50
CA LYS A 131 10.86 -6.25 2.54
C LYS A 131 11.27 -6.59 1.11
N ASN A 132 12.58 -6.71 0.88
CA ASN A 132 13.13 -7.18 -0.40
C ASN A 132 12.96 -8.69 -0.60
N LYS A 133 12.76 -9.45 0.49
CA LYS A 133 12.55 -10.89 0.43
C LYS A 133 11.06 -11.20 0.26
N TYR A 134 10.75 -12.05 -0.72
CA TYR A 134 9.42 -12.60 -0.89
C TYR A 134 9.03 -13.46 0.33
N GLU A 135 7.85 -13.21 0.88
CA GLU A 135 7.27 -13.95 1.99
C GLU A 135 6.18 -14.88 1.46
N GLU A 136 6.45 -16.20 1.43
CA GLU A 136 5.56 -17.20 0.81
C GLU A 136 4.13 -17.17 1.37
N ASN A 137 3.99 -17.19 2.70
CA ASN A 137 2.67 -17.18 3.36
C ASN A 137 1.87 -15.93 2.99
N LYS A 138 2.51 -14.76 3.03
CA LYS A 138 1.89 -13.47 2.69
C LYS A 138 1.53 -13.40 1.21
N GLY A 139 2.40 -13.89 0.32
CA GLY A 139 2.13 -13.97 -1.11
C GLY A 139 0.94 -14.88 -1.43
N GLU A 140 0.85 -16.06 -0.81
CA GLU A 140 -0.28 -16.96 -1.01
C GLU A 140 -1.59 -16.39 -0.43
N GLU A 141 -1.57 -15.67 0.69
CA GLU A 141 -2.75 -14.94 1.19
C GLU A 141 -3.20 -13.84 0.22
N LEU A 142 -2.26 -13.06 -0.34
CA LEU A 142 -2.54 -12.02 -1.33
C LEU A 142 -3.13 -12.59 -2.61
N LYS A 143 -2.58 -13.70 -3.08
CA LYS A 143 -3.10 -14.46 -4.23
C LYS A 143 -4.50 -15.01 -3.98
N LYS A 144 -4.77 -15.59 -2.80
CA LYS A 144 -6.12 -16.04 -2.41
C LYS A 144 -7.11 -14.89 -2.39
N PHE A 145 -6.72 -13.74 -1.83
CA PHE A 145 -7.56 -12.55 -1.83
C PHE A 145 -7.81 -12.02 -3.24
N LEU A 146 -6.77 -11.92 -4.09
CA LEU A 146 -6.90 -11.49 -5.47
C LEU A 146 -7.93 -12.35 -6.24
N LYS A 147 -7.81 -13.67 -6.15
CA LYS A 147 -8.77 -14.61 -6.78
C LYS A 147 -10.18 -14.45 -6.25
N SER A 148 -10.33 -14.28 -4.94
CA SER A 148 -11.64 -14.04 -4.33
C SER A 148 -12.22 -12.72 -4.82
N ALA A 149 -11.46 -11.62 -4.84
CA ALA A 149 -11.92 -10.33 -5.35
C ALA A 149 -12.33 -10.42 -6.82
N GLN A 150 -11.57 -11.11 -7.67
CA GLN A 150 -11.94 -11.36 -9.07
C GLN A 150 -13.26 -12.13 -9.19
N LYS A 151 -13.43 -13.20 -8.41
CA LYS A 151 -14.65 -14.02 -8.44
C LYS A 151 -15.87 -13.24 -7.93
N GLU A 152 -15.73 -12.57 -6.79
CA GLU A 152 -16.82 -11.84 -6.11
C GLU A 152 -17.27 -10.60 -6.88
N LEU A 153 -16.39 -10.01 -7.70
CA LEU A 153 -16.67 -8.83 -8.52
C LEU A 153 -16.87 -9.16 -10.01
N HIS A 154 -16.70 -10.42 -10.40
CA HIS A 154 -16.71 -10.86 -11.79
C HIS A 154 -15.70 -10.10 -12.67
N PHE A 155 -14.51 -9.82 -12.12
CA PHE A 155 -13.46 -9.07 -12.79
C PHE A 155 -12.38 -9.96 -13.39
N SER A 156 -11.88 -9.53 -14.54
CA SER A 156 -10.80 -10.18 -15.28
C SER A 156 -9.54 -9.32 -15.25
N LYS A 157 -8.40 -9.97 -15.45
CA LYS A 157 -7.08 -9.31 -15.47
C LYS A 157 -6.84 -8.64 -16.82
N ILE A 158 -6.66 -7.33 -16.82
CA ILE A 158 -6.41 -6.50 -18.00
C ILE A 158 -5.02 -5.88 -17.88
N ARG A 159 -4.17 -6.15 -18.88
CA ARG A 159 -2.80 -5.60 -18.93
C ARG A 159 -2.84 -4.15 -19.40
N LYS A 160 -2.26 -3.23 -18.62
CA LYS A 160 -1.99 -1.85 -19.04
C LYS A 160 -0.51 -1.75 -19.47
N ARG A 161 -0.23 -1.05 -20.58
CA ARG A 161 1.09 -1.04 -21.25
C ARG A 161 2.24 -0.51 -20.37
N ASN A 162 1.95 0.35 -19.39
CA ASN A 162 2.98 1.15 -18.71
C ASN A 162 3.38 0.65 -17.32
N PHE A 163 2.78 -0.43 -16.81
CA PHE A 163 3.07 -0.92 -15.46
C PHE A 163 3.67 -2.33 -15.50
N GLN A 164 4.91 -2.46 -15.02
CA GLN A 164 5.50 -3.77 -14.78
C GLN A 164 4.79 -4.44 -13.58
N ASN A 165 4.22 -5.61 -13.82
CA ASN A 165 3.54 -6.46 -12.84
C ASN A 165 2.31 -5.89 -12.10
N ILE A 166 1.87 -4.66 -12.37
CA ILE A 166 0.61 -4.11 -11.86
C ILE A 166 -0.43 -4.17 -12.98
N TYR A 167 -1.59 -4.74 -12.67
CA TYR A 167 -2.67 -4.95 -13.61
C TYR A 167 -3.94 -4.23 -13.16
N TRP A 168 -4.78 -3.93 -14.14
CA TRP A 168 -6.14 -3.45 -13.91
C TRP A 168 -7.08 -4.65 -13.90
N TYR A 169 -7.91 -4.79 -12.88
CA TYR A 169 -8.90 -5.86 -12.78
C TYR A 169 -10.29 -5.25 -12.88
N SER A 170 -11.02 -5.57 -13.95
CA SER A 170 -12.37 -5.06 -14.21
C SER A 170 -13.14 -6.01 -15.13
N ASN A 171 -14.45 -5.78 -15.23
CA ASN A 171 -15.36 -6.38 -16.21
C ASN A 171 -15.45 -5.55 -17.51
N HIS A 172 -14.86 -4.36 -17.54
CA HIS A 172 -14.83 -3.47 -18.71
C HIS A 172 -13.37 -3.23 -19.16
N ASN A 173 -13.14 -3.27 -20.48
CA ASN A 173 -11.81 -3.08 -21.09
C ASN A 173 -11.34 -1.62 -21.07
#